data_AF-A0A0Q2LHR2-F1
#
_entry.id   AF-A0A0Q2LHR2-F1
#
_cell.length_a   1.000
_cell.length_b   1.000
_cell.length_c   1.000
_cell.angle_alpha   90.00
_cell.angle_beta   90.00
_cell.angle_gamma   90.00
#
_symmetry.space_group_name_H-M   'P 1'
#
loop_
_entity.id
_entity.type
_entity.pdbx_description
1 polymer ?
#
loop_
_entity_poly.entity_id
_entity_poly.type
_entity_poly.pdbx_seq_one_letter_code
_entity_poly.pdbx_strand_id
1 'polypeptide(L)'
;MPDTPEGLLGIGANTTSLPHFQTSAVQQLPGILGQGVLINQPGEEMVFGPNPGNPFAAVSGAPITNQFQISVNGGAFQPTSGAYVDSGGVDGDIPEALVPGYSVGEYLPAGTTITVRVPGPTETGYTTLYTETVSASPDAVQVTAGHFNTGNYIFTQMPIYFSYSPTGGTIFFNLPSTD
;
A
#
# COMPACT_ATOMS: atom_id res chain seq x y z
N MET A 1 21.14 -5.83 13.86
CA MET A 1 20.63 -5.80 12.48
C MET A 1 21.47 -4.79 11.73
N PRO A 2 21.87 -4.99 10.48
CA PRO A 2 22.41 -3.87 9.72
C PRO A 2 21.25 -2.90 9.47
N ASP A 3 21.32 -1.71 10.06
CA ASP A 3 20.26 -0.68 10.03
C ASP A 3 20.23 0.12 8.70
N THR A 4 21.00 -0.28 7.69
CA THR A 4 21.08 0.42 6.40
C THR A 4 21.17 -0.56 5.24
N PRO A 5 20.14 -0.66 4.37
CA PRO A 5 20.24 -1.50 3.18
C PRO A 5 21.25 -0.92 2.18
N GLU A 6 22.02 -1.76 1.50
CA GLU A 6 22.95 -1.34 0.44
C GLU A 6 22.23 -0.92 -0.86
N GLY A 7 20.94 -1.24 -0.99
CA GLY A 7 20.14 -0.90 -2.16
C GLY A 7 18.64 -1.05 -1.94
N LEU A 8 17.87 -0.46 -2.85
CA LEU A 8 16.41 -0.51 -2.87
C LEU A 8 15.93 -1.33 -4.06
N LEU A 9 15.02 -2.27 -3.82
CA LEU A 9 14.39 -3.07 -4.87
C LEU A 9 12.97 -2.56 -5.15
N GLY A 10 12.79 -1.79 -6.22
CA GLY A 10 11.48 -1.30 -6.65
C GLY A 10 10.64 -2.39 -7.34
N ILE A 11 9.65 -2.94 -6.63
CA ILE A 11 8.84 -4.08 -7.09
C ILE A 11 7.44 -3.73 -7.63
N GLY A 12 7.08 -2.45 -7.71
CA GLY A 12 5.79 -2.03 -8.25
C GLY A 12 5.65 -2.34 -9.75
N ALA A 13 4.43 -2.59 -10.24
CA ALA A 13 4.18 -2.94 -11.65
C ALA A 13 4.54 -1.82 -12.64
N ASN A 14 4.65 -0.59 -12.13
CA ASN A 14 4.94 0.62 -12.89
C ASN A 14 6.29 1.26 -12.51
N THR A 15 7.22 0.54 -11.86
CA THR A 15 8.54 1.07 -11.45
C THR A 15 9.54 1.23 -12.61
N THR A 16 9.06 1.64 -13.78
CA THR A 16 9.90 1.84 -14.96
C THR A 16 10.95 2.93 -14.68
N SER A 17 12.21 2.63 -14.94
CA SER A 17 13.33 3.58 -14.83
C SER A 17 13.92 3.77 -16.22
N LEU A 18 13.27 4.58 -17.05
CA LEU A 18 13.73 4.79 -18.43
C LEU A 18 14.98 5.69 -18.46
N PRO A 19 16.00 5.38 -19.28
CA PRO A 19 16.04 4.32 -20.30
C PRO A 19 16.56 2.95 -19.81
N HIS A 20 16.88 2.82 -18.52
CA HIS A 20 17.61 1.68 -17.96
C HIS A 20 16.77 0.40 -17.81
N PHE A 21 15.54 0.52 -17.31
CA PHE A 21 14.63 -0.58 -17.05
C PHE A 21 13.22 -0.26 -17.54
N GLN A 22 12.73 -1.06 -18.49
CA GLN A 22 11.37 -0.91 -19.04
C GLN A 22 10.29 -1.51 -18.12
N THR A 23 10.68 -2.40 -17.20
CA THR A 23 9.81 -3.09 -16.25
C THR A 23 10.55 -3.32 -14.93
N SER A 24 9.82 -3.63 -13.86
CA SER A 24 10.43 -4.01 -12.57
C SER A 24 11.39 -5.20 -12.73
N ALA A 25 12.41 -5.27 -11.88
CA ALA A 25 13.32 -6.41 -11.82
C ALA A 25 12.57 -7.75 -11.61
N VAL A 26 11.46 -7.74 -10.87
CA VAL A 26 10.65 -8.93 -10.64
C VAL A 26 9.95 -9.40 -11.93
N GLN A 27 9.46 -8.46 -12.75
CA GLN A 27 8.84 -8.77 -14.05
C GLN A 27 9.82 -9.43 -15.05
N GLN A 28 11.13 -9.35 -14.78
CA GLN A 28 12.17 -9.97 -15.60
C GLN A 28 12.54 -11.39 -15.13
N LEU A 29 11.95 -11.87 -14.04
CA LEU A 29 12.17 -13.24 -13.57
C LEU A 29 11.56 -14.26 -14.54
N PRO A 30 12.19 -15.44 -14.70
CA PRO A 30 11.78 -16.42 -15.70
C PRO A 30 10.45 -17.10 -15.36
N GLY A 31 9.66 -17.39 -16.41
CA GLY A 31 8.46 -18.21 -16.31
C GLY A 31 7.41 -17.62 -15.38
N ILE A 32 6.92 -18.43 -14.44
CA ILE A 32 5.86 -17.99 -13.53
C ILE A 32 6.34 -16.97 -12.49
N LEU A 33 7.65 -16.90 -12.21
CA LEU A 33 8.20 -16.06 -11.14
C LEU A 33 8.00 -14.57 -11.41
N GLY A 34 7.89 -14.17 -12.68
CA GLY A 34 7.65 -12.78 -13.08
C GLY A 34 6.18 -12.36 -13.10
N GLN A 35 5.25 -13.15 -12.53
CA GLN A 35 3.82 -12.82 -12.51
C GLN A 35 3.43 -11.82 -11.42
N GLY A 36 4.20 -11.79 -10.33
CA GLY A 36 3.95 -10.93 -9.20
C GLY A 36 4.80 -11.32 -7.99
N VAL A 37 4.55 -10.63 -6.88
CA VAL A 37 5.27 -10.82 -5.63
C VAL A 37 4.33 -10.62 -4.44
N LEU A 38 4.35 -11.57 -3.51
CA LEU A 38 3.75 -11.43 -2.18
C LEU A 38 4.78 -10.82 -1.24
N ILE A 39 4.38 -9.80 -0.48
CA ILE A 39 5.09 -9.35 0.73
C ILE A 39 4.24 -9.75 1.93
N ASN A 40 4.78 -10.57 2.81
CA ASN A 40 4.13 -11.02 4.03
C ASN A 40 5.06 -10.76 5.22
N GLN A 41 5.05 -9.54 5.75
CA GLN A 41 5.89 -9.21 6.91
C GLN A 41 5.51 -10.00 8.17
N PRO A 42 4.21 -10.23 8.49
CA PRO A 42 3.84 -11.07 9.63
C PRO A 42 4.37 -12.51 9.53
N GLY A 43 4.46 -13.06 8.31
CA GLY A 43 5.05 -14.37 8.05
C GLY A 43 6.53 -14.35 7.68
N GLU A 44 7.20 -13.20 7.77
CA GLU A 44 8.61 -12.99 7.45
C GLU A 44 9.04 -13.51 6.04
N GLU A 45 8.15 -13.41 5.06
CA GLU A 45 8.40 -13.98 3.73
C GLU A 45 8.09 -13.01 2.57
N MET A 46 8.84 -13.22 1.49
CA MET A 46 8.57 -12.64 0.17
C MET A 46 8.52 -13.79 -0.85
N VAL A 47 7.41 -13.90 -1.57
CA VAL A 47 7.17 -15.03 -2.48
C VAL A 47 6.97 -14.52 -3.91
N PHE A 48 7.83 -14.95 -4.82
CA PHE A 48 7.71 -14.64 -6.25
C PHE A 48 6.79 -15.63 -6.95
N GLY A 49 6.02 -15.13 -7.93
CA GLY A 49 5.19 -15.95 -8.80
C GLY A 49 3.70 -15.73 -8.61
N PRO A 50 2.85 -16.75 -8.85
CA PRO A 50 1.40 -16.65 -8.61
C PRO A 50 1.09 -16.33 -7.14
N ASN A 51 -0.01 -15.60 -6.87
CA ASN A 51 -0.44 -15.30 -5.49
C ASN A 51 -0.71 -16.62 -4.73
N PRO A 52 0.04 -16.94 -3.66
CA PRO A 52 -0.23 -18.15 -2.87
C PRO A 52 -1.30 -17.90 -1.79
N GLY A 53 -1.68 -16.63 -1.56
CA GLY A 53 -2.61 -16.23 -0.51
C GLY A 53 -4.09 -16.33 -0.90
N ASN A 54 -4.95 -16.05 0.08
CA ASN A 54 -6.40 -15.97 -0.10
C ASN A 54 -6.85 -14.49 -0.07
N PRO A 55 -7.07 -13.85 -1.24
CA PRO A 55 -7.42 -12.45 -1.28
C PRO A 55 -8.85 -12.21 -0.79
N PHE A 56 -9.03 -11.28 0.16
CA PHE A 56 -10.35 -10.82 0.60
C PHE A 56 -10.75 -9.48 -0.05
N ALA A 57 -9.78 -8.77 -0.63
CA ALA A 57 -10.00 -7.55 -1.41
C ALA A 57 -8.93 -7.40 -2.50
N ALA A 58 -9.26 -6.64 -3.54
CA ALA A 58 -8.32 -6.30 -4.60
C ALA A 58 -8.63 -4.93 -5.20
N VAL A 59 -7.61 -4.26 -5.71
CA VAL A 59 -7.73 -3.01 -6.46
C VAL A 59 -6.86 -3.05 -7.70
N SER A 60 -7.33 -2.39 -8.76
CA SER A 60 -6.57 -2.16 -9.97
C SER A 60 -5.42 -1.17 -9.73
N GLY A 61 -4.36 -1.35 -10.51
CA GLY A 61 -3.10 -0.66 -10.34
C GLY A 61 -2.13 -1.41 -9.43
N ALA A 62 -0.84 -1.14 -9.55
CA ALA A 62 0.21 -1.56 -8.62
C ALA A 62 1.49 -0.71 -8.83
N PRO A 63 2.06 -0.09 -7.78
CA PRO A 63 1.60 -0.02 -6.40
C PRO A 63 0.60 1.13 -6.16
N ILE A 64 0.17 1.81 -7.22
CA ILE A 64 -0.70 3.00 -7.15
C ILE A 64 -2.13 2.63 -7.52
N THR A 65 -3.11 3.10 -6.76
CA THR A 65 -4.54 2.89 -7.02
C THR A 65 -5.38 4.16 -6.86
N ASN A 66 -6.53 4.21 -7.53
CA ASN A 66 -7.54 5.27 -7.41
C ASN A 66 -8.78 4.80 -6.63
N GLN A 67 -8.74 3.61 -6.02
CA GLN A 67 -9.91 2.96 -5.47
C GLN A 67 -10.00 3.02 -3.95
N PHE A 68 -9.06 3.70 -3.29
CA PHE A 68 -9.10 3.88 -1.84
C PHE A 68 -10.13 4.93 -1.44
N GLN A 69 -10.77 4.68 -0.30
CA GLN A 69 -11.49 5.69 0.45
C GLN A 69 -10.95 5.75 1.88
N ILE A 70 -10.76 6.97 2.37
CA ILE A 70 -10.11 7.26 3.65
C ILE A 70 -11.10 7.97 4.56
N SER A 71 -11.19 7.53 5.81
CA SER A 71 -11.89 8.21 6.90
C SER A 71 -10.88 8.57 7.98
N VAL A 72 -10.92 9.82 8.44
CA VAL A 72 -10.09 10.29 9.55
C VAL A 72 -10.98 10.57 10.76
N ASN A 73 -10.62 10.03 11.93
CA ASN A 73 -11.37 10.17 13.19
C ASN A 73 -12.85 9.80 13.09
N GLY A 74 -13.16 8.77 12.29
CA GLY A 74 -14.54 8.31 12.06
C GLY A 74 -15.39 9.26 11.20
N GLY A 75 -14.78 10.25 10.55
CA GLY A 75 -15.44 11.15 9.61
C GLY A 75 -15.95 10.44 8.36
N ALA A 76 -16.61 11.19 7.47
CA ALA A 76 -17.10 10.65 6.21
C ALA A 76 -15.94 10.16 5.33
N PHE A 77 -16.08 8.96 4.75
CA PHE A 77 -15.11 8.42 3.80
C PHE A 77 -14.99 9.30 2.57
N GLN A 78 -13.78 9.76 2.28
CA GLN A 78 -13.44 10.55 1.11
C GLN A 78 -12.66 9.69 0.10
N PRO A 79 -12.96 9.77 -1.20
CA PRO A 79 -12.16 9.11 -2.22
C PRO A 79 -10.77 9.74 -2.31
N THR A 80 -9.78 8.92 -2.65
CA THR A 80 -8.43 9.39 -3.00
C THR A 80 -8.04 8.90 -4.39
N SER A 81 -7.20 9.66 -5.07
CA SER A 81 -6.63 9.32 -6.37
C SER A 81 -5.11 9.29 -6.27
N GLY A 82 -4.50 8.30 -6.93
CA GLY A 82 -3.06 8.10 -6.95
C GLY A 82 -2.49 7.62 -5.62
N ALA A 83 -3.28 6.92 -4.79
CA ALA A 83 -2.82 6.41 -3.51
C ALA A 83 -1.76 5.31 -3.69
N TYR A 84 -0.68 5.39 -2.92
CA TYR A 84 0.44 4.46 -2.93
C TYR A 84 0.28 3.40 -1.84
N VAL A 85 0.44 2.12 -2.22
CA VAL A 85 0.65 1.00 -1.30
C VAL A 85 2.15 0.71 -1.28
N ASP A 86 2.88 1.35 -0.36
CA ASP A 86 4.33 1.51 -0.45
C ASP A 86 5.05 1.14 0.86
N SER A 87 5.72 -0.01 0.85
CA SER A 87 6.47 -0.52 2.00
C SER A 87 7.71 0.31 2.33
N GLY A 88 8.19 1.13 1.39
CA GLY A 88 9.29 2.07 1.59
C GLY A 88 8.85 3.44 2.12
N GLY A 89 7.53 3.68 2.21
CA GLY A 89 6.94 4.96 2.64
C GLY A 89 7.02 5.25 4.14
N VAL A 90 7.75 4.44 4.91
CA VAL A 90 7.96 4.57 6.36
C VAL A 90 6.62 4.67 7.11
N ASP A 91 6.26 5.84 7.66
CA ASP A 91 5.02 6.06 8.43
C ASP A 91 3.84 6.50 7.56
N GLY A 92 4.08 6.73 6.26
CA GLY A 92 3.05 7.14 5.31
C GLY A 92 2.73 8.64 5.32
N ASP A 93 1.89 9.02 4.37
CA ASP A 93 1.53 10.41 4.09
C ASP A 93 0.02 10.55 3.91
N ILE A 94 -0.54 11.66 4.38
CA ILE A 94 -1.95 12.02 4.17
C ILE A 94 -2.09 13.36 3.45
N PRO A 95 -2.84 13.43 2.33
CA PRO A 95 -3.11 14.69 1.65
C PRO A 95 -3.83 15.68 2.57
N GLU A 96 -3.40 16.95 2.54
CA GLU A 96 -4.02 18.07 3.27
C GLU A 96 -5.55 18.12 3.06
N ALA A 97 -6.02 17.81 1.84
CA ALA A 97 -7.44 17.78 1.49
C ALA A 97 -8.28 16.77 2.30
N LEU A 98 -7.65 15.74 2.88
CA LEU A 98 -8.32 14.74 3.72
C LEU A 98 -8.35 15.13 5.21
N VAL A 99 -7.57 16.13 5.60
CA VAL A 99 -7.40 16.58 6.99
C VAL A 99 -7.50 18.11 7.10
N PRO A 100 -8.70 18.71 6.87
CA PRO A 100 -8.88 20.15 6.95
C PRO A 100 -8.43 20.71 8.30
N GLY A 101 -7.65 21.79 8.25
CA GLY A 101 -7.10 22.44 9.45
C GLY A 101 -5.65 22.09 9.76
N TYR A 102 -5.07 21.14 9.03
CA TYR A 102 -3.63 20.90 8.99
C TYR A 102 -3.01 21.51 7.74
N SER A 103 -1.72 21.80 7.80
CA SER A 103 -0.90 22.34 6.70
C SER A 103 0.12 21.30 6.23
N VAL A 104 0.49 21.35 4.95
CA VAL A 104 1.59 20.55 4.40
C VAL A 104 2.87 20.68 5.24
N GLY A 105 3.48 19.54 5.57
CA GLY A 105 4.67 19.42 6.41
C GLY A 105 4.38 19.24 7.90
N GLU A 106 3.14 19.45 8.34
CA GLU A 106 2.70 19.09 9.69
C GLU A 106 2.54 17.58 9.84
N TYR A 107 2.41 17.10 11.08
CA TYR A 107 2.17 15.70 11.40
C TYR A 107 0.80 15.57 12.07
N LEU A 108 0.09 14.48 11.78
CA LEU A 108 -1.12 14.16 12.51
C LEU A 108 -0.80 13.84 13.98
N PRO A 109 -1.65 14.26 14.92
CA PRO A 109 -1.41 14.00 16.34
C PRO A 109 -1.61 12.52 16.66
N ALA A 110 -0.83 12.01 17.61
CA ALA A 110 -0.97 10.67 18.14
C ALA A 110 -2.43 10.39 18.59
N GLY A 111 -2.92 9.19 18.30
CA GLY A 111 -4.31 8.82 18.57
C GLY A 111 -5.30 9.20 17.46
N THR A 112 -4.87 9.93 16.42
CA THR A 112 -5.68 10.10 15.20
C THR A 112 -5.95 8.73 14.59
N THR A 113 -7.19 8.44 14.20
CA THR A 113 -7.52 7.19 13.52
C THR A 113 -7.68 7.40 12.03
N ILE A 114 -7.02 6.58 11.23
CA ILE A 114 -7.12 6.56 9.76
C ILE A 114 -7.69 5.21 9.36
N THR A 115 -8.88 5.20 8.77
CA THR A 115 -9.50 3.96 8.26
C THR A 115 -9.48 3.97 6.74
N VAL A 116 -8.95 2.89 6.16
CA VAL A 116 -8.84 2.72 4.71
C VAL A 116 -9.77 1.60 4.27
N ARG A 117 -10.55 1.86 3.22
CA ARG A 117 -11.43 0.86 2.59
C ARG A 117 -11.35 0.91 1.08
N VAL A 118 -11.78 -0.17 0.45
CA VAL A 118 -11.85 -0.35 -1.00
C VAL A 118 -13.22 -0.87 -1.42
N PRO A 119 -13.60 -0.80 -2.71
CA PRO A 119 -14.79 -1.46 -3.20
C PRO A 119 -14.80 -2.94 -2.81
N GLY A 120 -15.91 -3.39 -2.23
CA GLY A 120 -16.15 -4.78 -1.85
C GLY A 120 -16.71 -5.60 -3.02
N PRO A 121 -17.05 -6.88 -2.78
CA PRO A 121 -17.54 -7.77 -3.83
C PRO A 121 -18.95 -7.42 -4.35
N THR A 122 -19.70 -6.59 -3.64
CA THR A 122 -21.01 -6.07 -4.07
C THR A 122 -20.86 -4.66 -4.63
N GLU A 123 -21.61 -4.31 -5.66
CA GLU A 123 -21.51 -3.00 -6.37
C GLU A 123 -21.59 -1.77 -5.46
N THR A 124 -22.36 -1.84 -4.36
CA THR A 124 -22.49 -0.77 -3.36
C THR A 124 -21.69 -1.01 -2.08
N GLY A 125 -20.96 -2.12 -2.00
CA GLY A 125 -20.25 -2.55 -0.81
C GLY A 125 -18.84 -1.98 -0.76
N TYR A 126 -18.36 -1.77 0.46
CA TYR A 126 -16.95 -1.49 0.72
C TYR A 126 -16.40 -2.53 1.69
N THR A 127 -15.14 -2.87 1.49
CA THR A 127 -14.35 -3.70 2.41
C THR A 127 -13.34 -2.81 3.10
N THR A 128 -13.41 -2.71 4.44
CA THR A 128 -12.35 -2.08 5.22
C THR A 128 -11.09 -2.94 5.13
N LEU A 129 -9.96 -2.32 4.78
CA LEU A 129 -8.66 -2.97 4.78
C LEU A 129 -8.04 -2.92 6.16
N TYR A 130 -7.88 -1.71 6.72
CA TYR A 130 -7.29 -1.51 8.03
C TYR A 130 -7.78 -0.20 8.67
N THR A 131 -7.59 -0.13 9.99
CA THR A 131 -7.65 1.12 10.75
C THR A 131 -6.32 1.28 11.48
N GLU A 132 -5.63 2.37 11.19
CA GLU A 132 -4.40 2.78 11.86
C GLU A 132 -4.72 3.78 12.96
N THR A 133 -4.07 3.65 14.11
CA THR A 133 -4.01 4.70 15.12
C THR A 133 -2.62 5.32 15.06
N VAL A 134 -2.56 6.59 14.64
CA VAL A 134 -1.31 7.32 14.43
C VAL A 134 -0.49 7.36 15.72
N SER A 135 0.79 7.02 15.59
CA SER A 135 1.77 7.07 16.68
C SER A 135 2.23 8.50 16.99
N ALA A 136 2.97 8.68 18.07
CA ALA A 136 3.65 9.96 18.33
C ALA A 136 4.87 10.12 17.43
N SER A 137 5.30 11.36 17.22
CA SER A 137 6.58 11.68 16.57
C SER A 137 7.74 10.92 17.26
N PRO A 138 8.71 10.35 16.51
CA PRO A 138 8.96 10.57 15.09
C PRO A 138 8.09 9.76 14.11
N ASP A 139 7.35 8.76 14.58
CA ASP A 139 6.65 7.78 13.73
C ASP A 139 5.22 8.24 13.36
N ALA A 140 5.01 9.54 13.19
CA ALA A 140 3.70 10.13 12.92
C ALA A 140 3.47 10.30 11.41
N VAL A 141 2.23 10.11 10.96
CA VAL A 141 1.84 10.34 9.56
C VAL A 141 1.99 11.82 9.20
N GLN A 142 2.74 12.11 8.13
CA GLN A 142 2.97 13.47 7.65
C GLN A 142 1.82 13.95 6.74
N VAL A 143 1.47 15.23 6.86
CA VAL A 143 0.54 15.91 5.96
C VAL A 143 1.27 16.38 4.70
N THR A 144 0.77 16.00 3.53
CA THR A 144 1.42 16.26 2.24
C THR A 144 0.52 17.03 1.27
N ALA A 145 1.13 17.73 0.31
CA ALA A 145 0.43 18.24 -0.88
C ALA A 145 0.23 17.13 -1.94
N GLY A 146 0.91 16.00 -1.77
CA GLY A 146 0.93 14.88 -2.69
C GLY A 146 -0.24 13.90 -2.48
N HIS A 147 0.05 12.63 -2.72
CA HIS A 147 -0.92 11.55 -2.65
C HIS A 147 -0.91 10.89 -1.27
N PHE A 148 -1.99 10.15 -0.97
CA PHE A 148 -2.02 9.26 0.17
C PHE A 148 -0.98 8.15 -0.02
N ASN A 149 -0.16 7.92 1.00
CA ASN A 149 0.79 6.81 1.05
C ASN A 149 0.48 5.99 2.31
N THR A 150 0.25 4.68 2.16
CA THR A 150 -0.04 3.80 3.29
C THR A 150 1.11 3.67 4.28
N GLY A 151 2.32 4.03 3.85
CA GLY A 151 3.55 3.64 4.54
C GLY A 151 3.67 2.14 4.71
N ASN A 152 4.52 1.74 5.64
CA ASN A 152 4.75 0.35 6.00
C ASN A 152 3.59 -0.26 6.81
N TYR A 153 2.71 0.55 7.40
CA TYR A 153 1.69 0.08 8.34
C TYR A 153 0.85 -1.06 7.76
N ILE A 154 0.27 -0.91 6.57
CA ILE A 154 -0.57 -1.94 5.96
C ILE A 154 0.16 -3.29 5.77
N PHE A 155 1.47 -3.28 5.51
CA PHE A 155 2.28 -4.49 5.33
C PHE A 155 2.53 -5.23 6.65
N THR A 156 2.47 -4.53 7.79
CA THR A 156 2.50 -5.15 9.13
C THR A 156 1.16 -5.80 9.51
N GLN A 157 0.07 -5.44 8.81
CA GLN A 157 -1.27 -5.93 9.13
C GLN A 157 -1.64 -7.17 8.32
N MET A 158 -1.21 -7.26 7.07
CA MET A 158 -1.63 -8.32 6.17
C MET A 158 -0.62 -8.62 5.04
N PRO A 159 -0.65 -9.84 4.48
CA PRO A 159 0.10 -10.13 3.26
C PRO A 159 -0.48 -9.39 2.04
N ILE A 160 0.36 -8.66 1.31
CA ILE A 160 -0.03 -7.91 0.12
C ILE A 160 0.65 -8.51 -1.09
N TYR A 161 -0.14 -8.89 -2.09
CA TYR A 161 0.36 -9.42 -3.35
C TYR A 161 0.21 -8.39 -4.47
N PHE A 162 1.32 -8.06 -5.13
CA PHE A 162 1.34 -7.23 -6.32
C PHE A 162 1.39 -8.12 -7.56
N SER A 163 0.29 -8.16 -8.31
CA SER A 163 0.25 -8.77 -9.63
C SER A 163 0.68 -7.79 -10.71
N TYR A 164 1.41 -8.28 -11.72
CA TYR A 164 1.79 -7.51 -12.90
C TYR A 164 0.83 -7.69 -14.08
N SER A 165 -0.31 -8.36 -13.86
CA SER A 165 -1.39 -8.55 -14.83
C SER A 165 -2.72 -8.02 -14.28
N PRO A 166 -3.59 -7.44 -15.13
CA PRO A 166 -3.33 -6.97 -16.50
C PRO A 166 -2.30 -5.83 -16.52
N THR A 167 -2.02 -5.23 -17.69
CA THR A 167 -1.17 -4.04 -17.78
C THR A 167 -1.61 -2.98 -16.76
N GLY A 168 -0.66 -2.48 -15.95
CA GLY A 168 -0.93 -1.58 -14.82
C GLY A 168 -1.03 -2.29 -13.47
N GLY A 169 -1.20 -3.62 -13.46
CA GLY A 169 -1.16 -4.47 -12.29
C GLY A 169 -2.44 -4.49 -11.46
N THR A 170 -2.43 -5.35 -10.44
CA THR A 170 -3.50 -5.49 -9.45
C THR A 170 -2.86 -5.69 -8.08
N ILE A 171 -3.31 -4.95 -7.07
CA ILE A 171 -2.94 -5.19 -5.68
C ILE A 171 -4.01 -6.08 -5.04
N PHE A 172 -3.58 -7.19 -4.47
CA PHE A 172 -4.42 -8.11 -3.71
C PHE A 172 -4.08 -8.03 -2.22
N PHE A 173 -5.11 -7.88 -1.40
CA PHE A 173 -5.01 -7.89 0.06
C PHE A 173 -5.45 -9.27 0.54
N ASN A 174 -4.51 -10.04 1.09
CA ASN A 174 -4.75 -11.41 1.51
C ASN A 174 -5.05 -11.49 3.00
N LEU A 175 -5.81 -12.51 3.40
CA LEU A 175 -5.93 -12.85 4.81
C LEU A 175 -4.56 -13.34 5.34
N PRO A 176 -4.20 -13.03 6.60
CA PRO A 176 -3.05 -13.66 7.26
C PRO A 176 -3.18 -15.19 7.25
N SER A 177 -2.06 -15.92 7.19
CA SER A 177 -2.08 -17.39 7.31
C SER A 177 -2.73 -17.78 8.64
N THR A 178 -3.63 -18.76 8.60
CA THR A 178 -4.15 -19.40 9.80
C THR A 178 -3.24 -20.57 10.13
N ASP A 179 -2.15 -20.32 10.83
CA ASP A 179 -1.32 -21.39 11.41
C ASP A 179 -1.96 -21.92 12.70
#